data_AF-A0A6L5WI09-F1
#
_entry.id   AF-A0A6L5WI09-F1
#
_cell.length_a   1.000
_cell.length_b   1.000
_cell.length_c   1.000
_cell.angle_alpha   90.00
_cell.angle_beta   90.00
_cell.angle_gamma   90.00
#
_symmetry.space_group_name_H-M   'P 1'
#
loop_
_entity.id
_entity.type
_entity.pdbx_description
1 polymer ?
#
loop_
_entity_poly.entity_id
_entity_poly.type
_entity_poly.pdbx_seq_one_letter_code
_entity_poly.pdbx_strand_id
1 'polypeptide(L)'
;MWEINDEITFFKNALESNFANKKDIFYEIDGEFFAYIPKKEKRSFPTLQSRNSLIGKYTEIWCQKLFKKIAQKFGLFAINGVICEEIGLIPSSRADLAFCSKDSIIQKPKDIKIIFEIKMSIVNNYKLLGKNIEFIGDYKTHKALPSLIRSDSVLKAIGKSVNIRVSSPKANQIPIVILGNTHLSDNYMAKVDYLGQSGVLQQILSLNPNLDIVKNSNLGYFRTIKNTLELENIIEKILAHDLTYFSAMISKEKLAKLIKNSALQKDEISIANYFLDFIKDAKI
;
A
#
# COMPACT_ATOMS: atom_id res chain seq x y z
N MET A 1 5.25 -5.16 -15.04
CA MET A 1 5.54 -4.75 -13.64
C MET A 1 6.03 -3.31 -13.68
N TRP A 2 6.36 -2.66 -12.54
CA TRP A 2 6.85 -1.27 -12.56
C TRP A 2 8.28 -1.23 -13.14
N GLU A 3 8.50 -0.36 -14.12
CA GLU A 3 9.74 -0.25 -14.88
C GLU A 3 10.14 1.21 -15.14
N ILE A 4 11.37 1.43 -15.61
CA ILE A 4 11.88 2.78 -15.97
C ILE A 4 10.96 3.48 -16.98
N ASN A 5 10.39 2.72 -17.93
CA ASN A 5 9.48 3.26 -18.93
C ASN A 5 8.17 3.76 -18.34
N ASP A 6 7.70 3.23 -17.20
CA ASP A 6 6.51 3.76 -16.52
C ASP A 6 6.74 5.15 -15.96
N GLU A 7 7.94 5.40 -15.39
CA GLU A 7 8.35 6.72 -14.88
C GLU A 7 8.57 7.71 -16.03
N ILE A 8 9.19 7.30 -17.14
CA ILE A 8 9.33 8.13 -18.34
C ILE A 8 7.94 8.50 -18.89
N THR A 9 7.02 7.53 -18.96
CA THR A 9 5.65 7.75 -19.43
C THR A 9 4.91 8.73 -18.52
N PHE A 10 5.11 8.64 -17.20
CA PHE A 10 4.59 9.64 -16.26
C PHE A 10 5.04 11.06 -16.62
N PHE A 11 6.35 11.28 -16.79
CA PHE A 11 6.88 12.61 -17.11
C PHE A 11 6.38 13.13 -18.47
N LYS A 12 6.39 12.28 -19.50
CA LYS A 12 5.88 12.65 -20.84
C LYS A 12 4.41 13.04 -20.78
N ASN A 13 3.57 12.20 -20.20
CA ASN A 13 2.14 12.46 -20.11
C ASN A 13 1.84 13.75 -19.33
N ALA A 14 2.57 13.98 -18.23
CA ALA A 14 2.39 15.19 -17.41
C ALA A 14 2.69 16.48 -18.20
N LEU A 15 3.77 16.48 -18.99
CA LEU A 15 4.17 17.61 -19.83
C LEU A 15 3.28 17.78 -21.07
N GLU A 16 3.00 16.69 -21.80
CA GLU A 16 2.26 16.72 -23.07
C GLU A 16 0.79 17.08 -22.89
N SER A 17 0.18 16.61 -21.79
CA SER A 17 -1.24 16.89 -21.50
C SER A 17 -1.46 18.25 -20.83
N ASN A 18 -0.42 19.07 -20.67
CA ASN A 18 -0.44 20.33 -19.92
C ASN A 18 -1.00 20.20 -18.49
N PHE A 19 -0.89 19.02 -17.86
CA PHE A 19 -1.30 18.82 -16.46
C PHE A 19 -0.29 19.42 -15.49
N ALA A 20 0.97 19.54 -15.90
CA ALA A 20 2.03 20.16 -15.12
C ALA A 20 3.02 20.86 -16.05
N ASN A 21 3.57 21.98 -15.60
CA ASN A 21 4.70 22.61 -16.28
C ASN A 21 6.03 21.97 -15.82
N LYS A 22 7.14 22.33 -16.47
CA LYS A 22 8.47 21.79 -16.14
C LYS A 22 8.84 22.00 -14.66
N LYS A 23 8.53 23.16 -14.09
CA LYS A 23 8.88 23.54 -12.71
C LYS A 23 8.03 22.81 -11.67
N ASP A 24 6.88 22.27 -12.04
CA ASP A 24 6.03 21.49 -11.15
C ASP A 24 6.62 20.09 -10.87
N ILE A 25 7.40 19.56 -11.81
CA ILE A 25 7.87 18.15 -11.79
C ILE A 25 9.39 17.97 -11.96
N PHE A 26 10.13 19.02 -12.31
CA PHE A 26 11.60 19.04 -12.39
C PHE A 26 12.19 20.20 -11.56
N TYR A 27 13.36 19.95 -10.98
CA TYR A 27 14.25 20.95 -10.43
C TYR A 27 15.05 21.63 -11.52
N GLU A 28 15.08 22.95 -11.54
CA GLU A 28 15.96 23.73 -12.40
C GLU A 28 17.28 24.00 -11.67
N ILE A 29 18.39 23.47 -12.20
CA ILE A 29 19.73 23.58 -11.64
C ILE A 29 20.67 23.99 -12.78
N ASP A 30 21.22 25.20 -12.71
CA ASP A 30 22.15 25.76 -13.70
C ASP A 30 21.61 25.70 -15.15
N GLY A 31 20.30 25.96 -15.33
CA GLY A 31 19.62 25.94 -16.63
C GLY A 31 19.21 24.54 -17.11
N GLU A 32 19.51 23.49 -16.34
CA GLU A 32 19.12 22.11 -16.63
C GLU A 32 17.98 21.64 -15.73
N PHE A 33 17.17 20.69 -16.21
CA PHE A 33 15.98 20.20 -15.52
C PHE A 33 16.14 18.74 -15.08
N PHE A 34 16.06 18.49 -13.76
CA PHE A 34 16.26 17.18 -13.15
C PHE A 34 15.04 16.71 -12.36
N ALA A 35 14.67 15.43 -12.48
CA ALA A 35 13.57 14.87 -11.70
C ALA A 35 13.86 14.96 -10.20
N TYR A 36 15.10 14.70 -9.80
CA TYR A 36 15.58 14.87 -8.43
C TYR A 36 16.95 15.54 -8.39
N ILE A 37 17.20 16.25 -7.29
CA ILE A 37 18.47 16.91 -7.02
C ILE A 37 19.58 15.85 -6.91
N PRO A 38 20.64 15.91 -7.75
CA PRO A 38 21.77 14.99 -7.65
C PRO A 38 22.44 15.08 -6.27
N LYS A 39 22.99 13.97 -5.73
CA LYS A 39 23.65 13.98 -4.40
C LYS A 39 24.84 14.94 -4.31
N LYS A 40 25.57 15.12 -5.41
CA LYS A 40 26.73 16.01 -5.50
C LYS A 40 26.36 17.50 -5.38
N GLU A 41 25.12 17.85 -5.66
CA GLU A 41 24.65 19.23 -5.53
C GLU A 41 24.60 19.62 -4.05
N LYS A 42 25.16 20.77 -3.65
CA LYS A 42 25.21 21.20 -2.25
C LYS A 42 24.09 22.18 -1.89
N ARG A 43 23.53 22.88 -2.88
CA ARG A 43 22.41 23.81 -2.69
C ARG A 43 21.16 23.08 -2.17
N SER A 44 20.34 23.84 -1.45
CA SER A 44 19.03 23.40 -0.96
C SER A 44 17.95 23.89 -1.90
N PHE A 45 16.97 23.03 -2.16
CA PHE A 45 15.82 23.36 -3.01
C PHE A 45 14.55 22.89 -2.30
N PRO A 46 13.43 23.62 -2.44
CA PRO A 46 12.16 23.22 -1.86
C PRO A 46 11.66 21.92 -2.48
N THR A 47 10.95 21.09 -1.70
CA THR A 47 10.34 19.85 -2.22
C THR A 47 9.26 20.17 -3.26
N LEU A 48 9.30 19.50 -4.41
CA LEU A 48 8.25 19.59 -5.43
C LEU A 48 7.00 18.81 -4.99
N GLN A 49 6.14 19.45 -4.20
CA GLN A 49 4.90 18.83 -3.69
C GLN A 49 3.92 18.47 -4.80
N SER A 50 3.82 19.31 -5.84
CA SER A 50 2.99 19.07 -7.02
C SER A 50 3.31 17.72 -7.66
N ARG A 51 4.61 17.43 -7.90
CA ARG A 51 5.07 16.14 -8.41
C ARG A 51 4.64 14.97 -7.54
N ASN A 52 4.77 15.08 -6.22
CA ASN A 52 4.42 14.00 -5.29
C ASN A 52 2.91 13.65 -5.36
N SER A 53 2.05 14.65 -5.51
CA SER A 53 0.62 14.43 -5.72
C SER A 53 0.32 13.80 -7.08
N LEU A 54 0.96 14.30 -8.15
CA LEU A 54 0.79 13.80 -9.51
C LEU A 54 1.22 12.34 -9.66
N ILE A 55 2.40 11.97 -9.13
CA ILE A 55 2.86 10.58 -9.20
C ILE A 55 1.98 9.64 -8.38
N GLY A 56 1.47 10.10 -7.23
CA GLY A 56 0.50 9.35 -6.43
C GLY A 56 -0.70 8.92 -7.29
N LYS A 57 -1.39 9.91 -7.88
CA LYS A 57 -2.54 9.66 -8.77
C LYS A 57 -2.18 8.79 -9.98
N TYR A 58 -1.02 9.01 -10.58
CA TYR A 58 -0.55 8.19 -11.69
C TYR A 58 -0.39 6.72 -11.28
N THR A 59 0.25 6.47 -10.15
CA THR A 59 0.48 5.10 -9.66
C THR A 59 -0.79 4.41 -9.21
N GLU A 60 -1.79 5.13 -8.70
CA GLU A 60 -3.13 4.59 -8.44
C GLU A 60 -3.79 4.08 -9.72
N ILE A 61 -3.76 4.86 -10.80
CA ILE A 61 -4.31 4.47 -12.11
C ILE A 61 -3.51 3.29 -12.69
N TRP A 62 -2.19 3.32 -12.55
CA TRP A 62 -1.31 2.24 -13.00
C TRP A 62 -1.63 0.92 -12.29
N CYS A 63 -1.74 0.94 -10.96
CA CYS A 63 -2.13 -0.21 -10.16
C CYS A 63 -3.52 -0.70 -10.56
N GLN A 64 -4.50 0.18 -10.72
CA GLN A 64 -5.84 -0.21 -11.14
C GLN A 64 -5.83 -0.99 -12.47
N LYS A 65 -5.05 -0.53 -13.46
CA LYS A 65 -4.91 -1.24 -14.74
C LYS A 65 -4.27 -2.62 -14.58
N LEU A 66 -3.22 -2.74 -13.76
CA LEU A 66 -2.58 -4.01 -13.44
C LEU A 66 -3.57 -4.98 -12.77
N PHE A 67 -4.22 -4.51 -11.72
CA PHE A 67 -5.09 -5.31 -10.88
C PHE A 67 -6.48 -5.57 -11.48
N LYS A 68 -6.92 -4.80 -12.49
CA LYS A 68 -8.19 -5.03 -13.19
C LYS A 68 -8.27 -6.44 -13.76
N LYS A 69 -7.21 -6.93 -14.41
CA LYS A 69 -7.16 -8.29 -14.96
C LYS A 69 -7.19 -9.35 -13.87
N ILE A 70 -6.55 -9.08 -12.73
CA ILE A 70 -6.53 -9.97 -11.58
C ILE A 70 -7.93 -10.06 -10.96
N ALA A 71 -8.58 -8.92 -10.69
CA ALA A 71 -9.93 -8.86 -10.12
C ALA A 71 -10.95 -9.63 -10.98
N GLN A 72 -10.87 -9.48 -12.30
CA GLN A 72 -11.77 -10.15 -13.24
C GLN A 72 -11.71 -11.69 -13.14
N LYS A 73 -10.54 -12.27 -12.85
CA LYS A 73 -10.40 -13.73 -12.64
C LYS A 73 -11.22 -14.23 -11.45
N PHE A 74 -11.50 -13.37 -10.48
CA PHE A 74 -12.30 -13.67 -9.30
C PHE A 74 -13.75 -13.15 -9.41
N GLY A 75 -14.16 -12.66 -10.58
CA GLY A 75 -15.49 -12.04 -10.76
C GLY A 75 -15.67 -10.73 -9.98
N LEU A 76 -14.58 -10.00 -9.71
CA LEU A 76 -14.56 -8.76 -8.94
C LEU A 76 -14.16 -7.56 -9.81
N PHE A 77 -14.39 -6.37 -9.29
CA PHE A 77 -14.01 -5.08 -9.88
C PHE A 77 -12.82 -4.47 -9.14
N ALA A 78 -11.85 -3.92 -9.87
CA ALA A 78 -10.74 -3.14 -9.32
C ALA A 78 -11.10 -1.63 -9.38
N ILE A 79 -11.36 -1.04 -8.21
CA ILE A 79 -11.95 0.31 -8.10
C ILE A 79 -11.04 1.23 -7.30
N ASN A 80 -10.68 2.36 -7.89
CA ASN A 80 -9.91 3.40 -7.19
C ASN A 80 -10.81 4.31 -6.36
N GLY A 81 -10.27 4.83 -5.25
CA GLY A 81 -10.92 5.86 -4.46
C GLY A 81 -12.16 5.39 -3.70
N VAL A 82 -12.23 4.11 -3.30
CA VAL A 82 -13.41 3.52 -2.65
C VAL A 82 -13.73 4.20 -1.33
N ILE A 83 -15.03 4.48 -1.13
CA ILE A 83 -15.62 5.08 0.06
C ILE A 83 -16.51 4.05 0.73
N CYS A 84 -16.31 3.86 2.03
CA CYS A 84 -17.13 3.02 2.90
C CYS A 84 -17.02 3.55 4.33
N GLU A 85 -17.90 4.49 4.68
CA GLU A 85 -17.85 5.20 5.96
C GLU A 85 -17.98 4.26 7.17
N GLU A 86 -18.71 3.14 7.01
CA GLU A 86 -18.88 2.11 8.04
C GLU A 86 -17.57 1.45 8.51
N ILE A 87 -16.47 1.60 7.77
CA ILE A 87 -15.13 1.10 8.12
C ILE A 87 -14.08 2.22 8.10
N GLY A 88 -14.50 3.48 8.22
CA GLY A 88 -13.60 4.63 8.30
C GLY A 88 -13.01 5.09 6.96
N LEU A 89 -13.47 4.56 5.83
CA LEU A 89 -13.08 5.03 4.49
C LEU A 89 -14.00 6.18 4.05
N ILE A 90 -13.76 7.36 4.59
CA ILE A 90 -14.53 8.58 4.30
C ILE A 90 -14.01 9.31 3.05
N PRO A 91 -14.74 10.30 2.48
CA PRO A 91 -14.30 11.00 1.26
C PRO A 91 -12.91 11.66 1.32
N SER A 92 -12.43 12.04 2.51
CA SER A 92 -11.09 12.60 2.72
C SER A 92 -9.99 11.56 2.97
N SER A 93 -10.36 10.29 3.17
CA SER A 93 -9.45 9.17 3.45
C SER A 93 -9.95 7.89 2.78
N ARG A 94 -10.19 7.98 1.47
CA ARG A 94 -10.67 6.88 0.62
C ARG A 94 -9.61 5.79 0.51
N ALA A 95 -10.00 4.55 0.20
CA ALA A 95 -9.02 3.54 -0.21
C ALA A 95 -8.44 3.91 -1.58
N ASP A 96 -7.14 3.73 -1.76
CA ASP A 96 -6.47 4.07 -3.02
C ASP A 96 -6.97 3.15 -4.14
N LEU A 97 -7.07 1.85 -3.84
CA LEU A 97 -7.67 0.82 -4.69
C LEU A 97 -8.33 -0.26 -3.80
N ALA A 98 -9.40 -0.89 -4.28
CA ALA A 98 -9.98 -2.06 -3.64
C ALA A 98 -10.55 -3.03 -4.68
N PHE A 99 -10.65 -4.31 -4.30
CA PHE A 99 -11.51 -5.25 -5.03
C PHE A 99 -12.89 -5.28 -4.43
N CYS A 100 -13.89 -5.13 -5.29
CA CYS A 100 -15.28 -5.07 -4.88
C CYS A 100 -16.14 -6.02 -5.70
N SER A 101 -17.22 -6.52 -5.10
CA SER A 101 -18.25 -7.31 -5.80
C SER A 101 -19.15 -6.46 -6.69
N LYS A 102 -19.15 -5.13 -6.51
CA LYS A 102 -19.95 -4.17 -7.27
C LYS A 102 -19.06 -3.11 -7.90
N ASP A 103 -19.38 -2.70 -9.11
CA ASP A 103 -18.71 -1.61 -9.83
C ASP A 103 -19.22 -0.23 -9.36
N SER A 104 -18.79 0.20 -8.18
CA SER A 104 -19.16 1.49 -7.58
C SER A 104 -18.05 2.01 -6.67
N ILE A 105 -17.91 3.34 -6.58
CA ILE A 105 -16.99 3.97 -5.62
C ILE A 105 -17.54 3.86 -4.19
N ILE A 106 -18.84 4.02 -4.01
CA ILE A 106 -19.50 3.90 -2.70
C ILE A 106 -19.81 2.42 -2.48
N GLN A 107 -19.27 1.85 -1.41
CA GLN A 107 -19.34 0.43 -1.09
C GLN A 107 -19.93 0.19 0.30
N LYS A 108 -20.50 -1.00 0.48
CA LYS A 108 -20.77 -1.55 1.82
C LYS A 108 -19.61 -2.46 2.22
N PRO A 109 -19.34 -2.68 3.52
CA PRO A 109 -18.21 -3.50 3.96
C PRO A 109 -18.20 -4.90 3.33
N LYS A 110 -19.37 -5.55 3.24
CA LYS A 110 -19.54 -6.89 2.64
C LYS A 110 -19.17 -6.99 1.15
N ASP A 111 -19.22 -5.85 0.46
CA ASP A 111 -18.96 -5.75 -0.97
C ASP A 111 -17.46 -5.52 -1.24
N ILE A 112 -16.65 -5.18 -0.22
CA ILE A 112 -15.20 -5.01 -0.31
C ILE A 112 -14.52 -6.34 0.04
N LYS A 113 -13.67 -6.85 -0.86
CA LYS A 113 -12.98 -8.15 -0.72
C LYS A 113 -11.51 -8.02 -0.35
N ILE A 114 -10.87 -6.92 -0.70
CA ILE A 114 -9.50 -6.59 -0.31
C ILE A 114 -9.27 -5.09 -0.56
N ILE A 115 -8.50 -4.44 0.31
CA ILE A 115 -8.09 -3.04 0.19
C ILE A 115 -6.60 -2.98 -0.13
N PHE A 116 -6.25 -2.07 -1.04
CA PHE A 116 -4.88 -1.75 -1.40
C PHE A 116 -4.57 -0.29 -1.05
N GLU A 117 -3.52 -0.11 -0.25
CA GLU A 117 -2.94 1.21 0.00
C GLU A 117 -1.69 1.39 -0.86
N ILE A 118 -1.61 2.45 -1.65
CA ILE A 118 -0.55 2.66 -2.63
C ILE A 118 0.44 3.70 -2.09
N LYS A 119 1.70 3.28 -1.97
CA LYS A 119 2.87 4.07 -1.56
C LYS A 119 3.99 3.88 -2.57
N MET A 120 3.67 4.11 -3.85
CA MET A 120 4.65 4.17 -4.94
C MET A 120 5.17 5.61 -5.13
N SER A 121 6.29 5.77 -5.82
CA SER A 121 6.89 7.07 -6.17
C SER A 121 7.82 6.93 -7.36
N ILE A 122 8.31 8.04 -7.93
CA ILE A 122 9.47 8.00 -8.83
C ILE A 122 10.67 7.51 -8.01
N VAL A 123 11.31 6.45 -8.49
CA VAL A 123 12.48 5.81 -7.87
C VAL A 123 13.78 6.32 -8.48
N ASN A 124 13.78 6.59 -9.79
CA ASN A 124 14.99 6.95 -10.51
C ASN A 124 15.13 8.46 -10.69
N ASN A 125 16.32 8.87 -11.12
CA ASN A 125 16.57 10.23 -11.55
C ASN A 125 16.53 10.35 -13.08
N TYR A 126 16.03 11.48 -13.54
CA TYR A 126 15.89 11.79 -14.96
C TYR A 126 16.31 13.21 -15.26
N LYS A 127 16.79 13.43 -16.47
CA LYS A 127 17.07 14.75 -17.03
C LYS A 127 16.11 15.03 -18.18
N LEU A 128 15.57 16.23 -18.23
CA LEU A 128 14.75 16.69 -19.35
C LEU A 128 15.66 17.41 -20.37
N LEU A 129 15.78 16.83 -21.55
CA LEU A 129 16.55 17.34 -22.69
C LEU A 129 15.60 17.69 -23.84
N GLY A 130 15.24 18.97 -23.96
CA GLY A 130 14.21 19.40 -24.91
C GLY A 130 12.84 18.81 -24.56
N LYS A 131 12.41 17.80 -25.32
CA LYS A 131 11.19 16.99 -25.06
C LYS A 131 11.50 15.56 -24.58
N ASN A 132 12.77 15.18 -24.53
CA ASN A 132 13.20 13.85 -24.15
C ASN A 132 13.44 13.76 -22.64
N ILE A 133 13.07 12.62 -22.05
CA ILE A 133 13.35 12.28 -20.64
C ILE A 133 14.42 11.21 -20.64
N GLU A 134 15.60 11.56 -20.16
CA GLU A 134 16.76 10.67 -20.12
C GLU A 134 16.97 10.15 -18.69
N PHE A 135 17.13 8.84 -18.54
CA PHE A 135 17.51 8.23 -17.27
C PHE A 135 18.98 8.55 -16.96
N ILE A 136 19.25 9.06 -15.75
CA ILE A 136 20.62 9.46 -15.36
C ILE A 136 21.11 8.78 -14.07
N GLY A 137 20.28 7.95 -13.43
CA GLY A 137 20.68 7.21 -12.24
C GLY A 137 19.51 6.71 -11.41
N ASP A 138 19.79 5.86 -10.42
CA ASP A 138 18.80 5.32 -9.50
C ASP A 138 18.65 6.19 -8.23
N TYR A 139 17.84 5.72 -7.27
CA TYR A 139 17.62 6.40 -5.99
C TYR A 139 18.89 6.61 -5.15
N LYS A 140 19.99 5.90 -5.44
CA LYS A 140 21.28 6.10 -4.76
C LYS A 140 22.04 7.29 -5.30
N THR A 141 21.69 7.83 -6.46
CA THR A 141 22.39 8.95 -7.12
C THR A 141 21.79 10.32 -6.79
N HIS A 142 20.58 10.36 -6.23
CA HIS A 142 19.85 11.60 -5.92
C HIS A 142 19.54 11.76 -4.43
N LYS A 143 19.16 12.97 -4.01
CA LYS A 143 18.90 13.29 -2.58
C LYS A 143 17.55 12.79 -2.05
N ALA A 144 16.57 12.56 -2.92
CA ALA A 144 15.25 12.13 -2.48
C ALA A 144 15.25 10.67 -2.03
N LEU A 145 14.29 10.34 -1.16
CA LEU A 145 14.03 8.97 -0.73
C LEU A 145 12.69 8.49 -1.33
N PRO A 146 12.68 7.33 -2.01
CA PRO A 146 11.45 6.69 -2.45
C PRO A 146 10.49 6.34 -1.31
N SER A 147 9.21 6.21 -1.62
CA SER A 147 8.12 6.13 -0.64
C SER A 147 8.29 5.04 0.43
N LEU A 148 8.58 3.78 0.08
CA LEU A 148 8.71 2.72 1.10
C LEU A 148 10.01 2.80 1.93
N ILE A 149 10.99 3.58 1.48
CA ILE A 149 12.22 3.82 2.25
C ILE A 149 11.96 4.92 3.30
N ARG A 150 11.00 5.82 3.06
CA ARG A 150 10.62 6.87 4.00
C ARG A 150 9.73 6.35 5.12
N SER A 151 10.19 6.48 6.36
CA SER A 151 9.46 6.10 7.57
C SER A 151 8.05 6.69 7.65
N ASP A 152 7.88 7.98 7.31
CA ASP A 152 6.58 8.66 7.42
C ASP A 152 5.53 8.05 6.47
N SER A 153 5.95 7.65 5.27
CA SER A 153 5.07 7.06 4.26
C SER A 153 4.59 5.67 4.69
N VAL A 154 5.49 4.85 5.24
CA VAL A 154 5.16 3.53 5.77
C VAL A 154 4.25 3.66 7.00
N LEU A 155 4.55 4.57 7.93
CA LEU A 155 3.71 4.82 9.11
C LEU A 155 2.30 5.29 8.74
N LYS A 156 2.14 6.14 7.72
CA LYS A 156 0.82 6.56 7.23
C LYS A 156 0.02 5.37 6.71
N ALA A 157 0.64 4.48 5.95
CA ALA A 157 -0.02 3.29 5.43
C ALA A 157 -0.45 2.33 6.57
N ILE A 158 0.45 2.07 7.52
CA ILE A 158 0.14 1.27 8.72
C ILE A 158 -0.99 1.93 9.53
N GLY A 159 -0.90 3.23 9.76
CA GLY A 159 -1.90 4.00 10.51
C GLY A 159 -3.28 3.93 9.88
N LYS A 160 -3.38 3.98 8.54
CA LYS A 160 -4.63 3.80 7.82
C LYS A 160 -5.18 2.38 7.96
N SER A 161 -4.33 1.34 7.89
CA SER A 161 -4.74 -0.03 8.15
C SER A 161 -5.31 -0.20 9.55
N VAL A 162 -4.63 0.32 10.57
CA VAL A 162 -5.11 0.30 11.96
C VAL A 162 -6.44 1.04 12.07
N ASN A 163 -6.56 2.24 11.49
CA ASN A 163 -7.78 3.03 11.54
C ASN A 163 -8.98 2.26 10.96
N ILE A 164 -8.80 1.59 9.82
CA ILE A 164 -9.84 0.74 9.22
C ILE A 164 -10.24 -0.40 10.17
N ARG A 165 -9.26 -1.11 10.75
CA ARG A 165 -9.50 -2.22 11.68
C ARG A 165 -10.30 -1.80 12.92
N VAL A 166 -9.97 -0.65 13.50
CA VAL A 166 -10.61 -0.19 14.75
C VAL A 166 -11.91 0.59 14.51
N SER A 167 -12.20 0.96 13.27
CA SER A 167 -13.43 1.72 12.94
C SER A 167 -14.70 0.89 13.12
N SER A 168 -14.65 -0.42 12.83
CA SER A 168 -15.83 -1.29 12.91
C SER A 168 -15.46 -2.77 12.83
N PRO A 169 -16.15 -3.66 13.58
CA PRO A 169 -16.00 -5.10 13.43
C PRO A 169 -16.23 -5.61 12.00
N LYS A 170 -17.00 -4.87 11.20
CA LYS A 170 -17.24 -5.20 9.78
C LYS A 170 -15.96 -5.14 8.93
N ALA A 171 -14.91 -4.48 9.40
CA ALA A 171 -13.62 -4.40 8.73
C ALA A 171 -12.71 -5.61 9.01
N ASN A 172 -13.02 -6.42 10.02
CA ASN A 172 -12.12 -7.46 10.54
C ASN A 172 -11.84 -8.58 9.53
N GLN A 173 -12.73 -8.77 8.56
CA GLN A 173 -12.60 -9.78 7.51
C GLN A 173 -11.98 -9.25 6.22
N ILE A 174 -11.80 -7.93 6.10
CA ILE A 174 -11.30 -7.33 4.86
C ILE A 174 -9.77 -7.34 4.89
N PRO A 175 -9.08 -8.05 3.99
CA PRO A 175 -7.63 -8.01 3.91
C PRO A 175 -7.14 -6.63 3.46
N ILE A 176 -5.96 -6.22 3.95
CA ILE A 176 -5.31 -4.96 3.59
C ILE A 176 -3.89 -5.24 3.11
N VAL A 177 -3.56 -4.78 1.91
CA VAL A 177 -2.24 -4.92 1.29
C VAL A 177 -1.67 -3.55 0.97
N ILE A 178 -0.41 -3.32 1.30
CA ILE A 178 0.31 -2.08 0.93
C ILE A 178 1.13 -2.36 -0.32
N LEU A 179 1.00 -1.50 -1.33
CA LEU A 179 1.73 -1.58 -2.59
C LEU A 179 2.77 -0.48 -2.65
N GLY A 180 4.00 -0.82 -3.04
CA GLY A 180 5.05 0.15 -3.32
C GLY A 180 5.90 -0.31 -4.49
N ASN A 181 7.03 0.37 -4.70
CA ASN A 181 7.93 0.09 -5.82
C ASN A 181 9.41 0.22 -5.46
N THR A 182 9.73 0.11 -4.18
CA THR A 182 11.10 0.02 -3.63
C THR A 182 11.16 -0.99 -2.49
N HIS A 183 12.37 -1.30 -2.03
CA HIS A 183 12.53 -2.03 -0.77
C HIS A 183 12.06 -1.19 0.43
N LEU A 184 11.75 -1.86 1.55
CA LEU A 184 11.57 -1.23 2.86
C LEU A 184 12.93 -0.93 3.50
N SER A 185 12.99 0.13 4.30
CA SER A 185 14.17 0.36 5.14
C SER A 185 14.33 -0.75 6.18
N ASP A 186 15.57 -1.08 6.52
CA ASP A 186 15.89 -2.25 7.37
C ASP A 186 15.22 -2.17 8.75
N ASN A 187 15.01 -0.95 9.27
CA ASN A 187 14.30 -0.67 10.53
C ASN A 187 12.81 -1.09 10.52
N TYR A 188 12.23 -1.31 9.34
CA TYR A 188 10.83 -1.75 9.19
C TYR A 188 10.69 -3.23 8.84
N MET A 189 11.77 -3.93 8.51
CA MET A 189 11.70 -5.32 8.05
C MET A 189 11.09 -6.25 9.12
N ALA A 190 11.62 -6.20 10.35
CA ALA A 190 11.05 -6.97 11.46
C ALA A 190 9.66 -6.46 11.86
N LYS A 191 9.43 -5.14 11.78
CA LYS A 191 8.15 -4.53 12.13
C LYS A 191 7.01 -5.00 11.22
N VAL A 192 7.27 -5.13 9.92
CA VAL A 192 6.28 -5.66 8.97
C VAL A 192 5.89 -7.09 9.29
N ASP A 193 6.85 -7.92 9.70
CA ASP A 193 6.55 -9.29 10.11
C ASP A 193 5.63 -9.31 11.33
N TYR A 194 5.87 -8.45 12.33
CA TYR A 194 4.96 -8.33 13.49
C TYR A 194 3.56 -7.80 13.12
N LEU A 195 3.48 -6.84 12.20
CA LEU A 195 2.19 -6.30 11.71
C LEU A 195 1.40 -7.35 10.93
N GLY A 196 2.10 -8.17 10.16
CA GLY A 196 1.54 -9.31 9.45
C GLY A 196 0.99 -10.36 10.40
N GLN A 197 1.80 -10.80 11.36
CA GLN A 197 1.41 -11.80 12.37
C GLN A 197 0.23 -11.33 13.24
N SER A 198 0.17 -10.04 13.56
CA SER A 198 -0.96 -9.46 14.30
C SER A 198 -2.21 -9.22 13.44
N GLY A 199 -2.14 -9.44 12.13
CA GLY A 199 -3.27 -9.30 11.20
C GLY A 199 -3.63 -7.85 10.85
N VAL A 200 -2.83 -6.86 11.26
CA VAL A 200 -3.04 -5.44 10.92
C VAL A 200 -3.03 -5.25 9.40
N LEU A 201 -2.13 -5.94 8.70
CA LEU A 201 -2.04 -6.01 7.25
C LEU A 201 -1.71 -7.44 6.83
N GLN A 202 -2.00 -7.80 5.57
CA GLN A 202 -1.71 -9.12 5.04
C GLN A 202 -0.38 -9.18 4.29
N GLN A 203 0.00 -8.13 3.58
CA GLN A 203 1.28 -8.04 2.86
C GLN A 203 1.68 -6.58 2.59
N ILE A 204 2.99 -6.34 2.48
CA ILE A 204 3.55 -5.18 1.78
C ILE A 204 4.30 -5.69 0.54
N LEU A 205 3.89 -5.26 -0.65
CA LEU A 205 4.42 -5.74 -1.91
C LEU A 205 5.12 -4.62 -2.67
N SER A 206 6.39 -4.81 -3.00
CA SER A 206 7.09 -3.99 -3.99
C SER A 206 6.84 -4.53 -5.39
N LEU A 207 6.29 -3.70 -6.27
CA LEU A 207 5.93 -4.04 -7.65
C LEU A 207 7.02 -3.71 -8.67
N ASN A 208 8.24 -3.44 -8.20
CA ASN A 208 9.40 -3.16 -9.05
C ASN A 208 10.41 -4.30 -8.95
N PRO A 209 10.47 -5.22 -9.93
CA PRO A 209 11.41 -6.34 -9.92
C PRO A 209 12.85 -5.92 -10.27
N ASN A 210 13.03 -4.74 -10.86
CA ASN A 210 14.32 -4.25 -11.37
C ASN A 210 15.08 -3.43 -10.33
N LEU A 211 14.72 -3.55 -9.06
CA LEU A 211 15.52 -2.95 -7.99
C LEU A 211 16.87 -3.65 -7.92
N ASP A 212 17.89 -2.86 -7.65
CA ASP A 212 19.27 -3.29 -7.43
C ASP A 212 19.40 -4.40 -6.37
N ILE A 213 18.52 -4.40 -5.36
CA ILE A 213 18.46 -5.41 -4.32
C ILE A 213 17.00 -5.85 -4.13
N VAL A 214 16.73 -7.11 -4.48
CA VAL A 214 15.48 -7.79 -4.15
C VAL A 214 15.53 -8.13 -2.65
N LYS A 215 14.68 -7.49 -1.85
CA LYS A 215 14.54 -7.76 -0.40
C LYS A 215 13.19 -8.39 -0.10
N ASN A 216 13.19 -9.30 0.87
CA ASN A 216 12.01 -9.89 1.51
C ASN A 216 12.21 -9.84 3.02
N SER A 217 11.12 -9.69 3.80
CA SER A 217 11.21 -9.87 5.25
C SER A 217 11.37 -11.35 5.62
N ASN A 218 11.77 -11.63 6.85
CA ASN A 218 12.10 -12.99 7.30
C ASN A 218 10.89 -13.92 7.22
N LEU A 219 9.70 -13.41 7.59
CA LEU A 219 8.45 -14.17 7.49
C LEU A 219 7.70 -13.93 6.17
N GLY A 220 8.26 -13.12 5.28
CA GLY A 220 7.70 -12.84 3.97
C GLY A 220 6.39 -12.06 4.01
N TYR A 221 6.19 -11.19 4.99
CA TYR A 221 5.13 -10.17 4.96
C TYR A 221 5.51 -8.90 4.18
N PHE A 222 6.81 -8.73 3.89
CA PHE A 222 7.30 -7.85 2.82
C PHE A 222 7.89 -8.70 1.70
N ARG A 223 7.50 -8.44 0.45
CA ARG A 223 8.05 -9.11 -0.73
C ARG A 223 8.28 -8.18 -1.90
N THR A 224 9.37 -8.41 -2.62
CA THR A 224 9.56 -7.83 -3.95
C THR A 224 9.05 -8.80 -5.00
N ILE A 225 8.03 -8.39 -5.74
CA ILE A 225 7.33 -9.23 -6.72
C ILE A 225 8.08 -9.25 -8.04
N LYS A 226 8.37 -10.46 -8.55
CA LYS A 226 9.14 -10.66 -9.78
C LYS A 226 8.30 -10.48 -11.04
N ASN A 227 7.05 -10.93 -11.01
CA ASN A 227 6.16 -10.92 -12.16
C ASN A 227 4.69 -10.95 -11.76
N THR A 228 3.81 -10.77 -12.75
CA THR A 228 2.36 -10.73 -12.53
C THR A 228 1.78 -12.05 -12.04
N LEU A 229 2.34 -13.20 -12.43
CA LEU A 229 1.88 -14.51 -11.94
C LEU A 229 2.12 -14.68 -10.44
N GLU A 230 3.30 -14.26 -9.96
CA GLU A 230 3.58 -14.24 -8.52
C GLU A 230 2.62 -13.32 -7.76
N LEU A 231 2.34 -12.13 -8.30
CA LEU A 231 1.35 -11.21 -7.73
C LEU A 231 -0.03 -11.88 -7.62
N GLU A 232 -0.49 -12.45 -8.73
CA GLU A 232 -1.79 -13.14 -8.81
C GLU A 232 -1.91 -14.24 -7.77
N ASN A 233 -0.92 -15.12 -7.66
CA ASN A 233 -0.90 -16.22 -6.70
C ASN A 233 -0.96 -15.72 -5.24
N ILE A 234 -0.34 -14.58 -4.93
CA ILE A 234 -0.41 -13.98 -3.59
C ILE A 234 -1.81 -13.46 -3.32
N ILE A 235 -2.41 -12.73 -4.27
CA ILE A 235 -3.76 -12.19 -4.11
C ILE A 235 -4.80 -13.30 -4.01
N GLU A 236 -4.67 -14.35 -4.83
CA GLU A 236 -5.52 -15.55 -4.76
C GLU A 236 -5.51 -16.17 -3.36
N LYS A 237 -4.32 -16.40 -2.80
CA LYS A 237 -4.18 -16.94 -1.45
C LYS A 237 -4.84 -16.04 -0.41
N ILE A 238 -4.66 -14.73 -0.50
CA ILE A 238 -5.27 -13.78 0.44
C ILE A 238 -6.81 -13.83 0.35
N LEU A 239 -7.37 -13.91 -0.86
CA LEU A 239 -8.82 -13.96 -1.08
C LEU A 239 -9.45 -15.31 -0.70
N ALA A 240 -8.69 -16.41 -0.76
CA ALA A 240 -9.18 -17.75 -0.45
C ALA A 240 -9.33 -18.02 1.05
N HIS A 241 -8.67 -17.24 1.92
CA HIS A 241 -8.72 -17.44 3.36
C HIS A 241 -9.86 -16.65 4.00
N ASP A 242 -10.66 -17.33 4.82
CA ASP A 242 -11.62 -16.70 5.73
C ASP A 242 -10.87 -16.15 6.97
N LEU A 243 -10.33 -14.95 6.83
CA LEU A 243 -9.53 -14.29 7.85
C LEU A 243 -10.42 -13.50 8.80
N THR A 244 -10.12 -13.53 10.10
CA THR A 244 -10.75 -12.65 11.09
C THR A 244 -9.69 -11.98 11.96
N TYR A 245 -9.61 -10.64 11.86
CA TYR A 245 -8.81 -9.82 12.77
C TYR A 245 -9.53 -9.64 14.12
N PHE A 246 -8.76 -9.71 15.21
CA PHE A 246 -9.21 -9.34 16.54
C PHE A 246 -8.04 -8.74 17.35
N SER A 247 -8.35 -7.82 18.25
CA SER A 247 -7.37 -7.23 19.16
C SER A 247 -8.04 -6.77 20.44
N ALA A 248 -7.32 -6.85 21.56
CA ALA A 248 -7.75 -6.36 22.86
C ALA A 248 -6.53 -6.14 23.78
N MET A 249 -6.68 -5.25 24.76
CA MET A 249 -5.71 -5.05 25.83
C MET A 249 -6.35 -5.47 27.15
N ILE A 250 -6.08 -6.70 27.60
CA ILE A 250 -6.66 -7.29 28.82
C ILE A 250 -5.59 -7.99 29.65
N SER A 251 -5.86 -8.18 30.95
CA SER A 251 -4.95 -8.92 31.82
C SER A 251 -4.86 -10.41 31.43
N LYS A 252 -3.75 -11.07 31.81
CA LYS A 252 -3.55 -12.49 31.53
C LYS A 252 -4.61 -13.36 32.23
N GLU A 253 -5.04 -12.97 33.43
CA GLU A 253 -6.08 -13.65 34.19
C GLU A 253 -7.42 -13.61 33.46
N LYS A 254 -7.80 -12.42 32.94
CA LYS A 254 -9.04 -12.25 32.18
C LYS A 254 -8.98 -13.01 30.85
N LEU A 255 -7.85 -12.95 30.15
CA LEU A 255 -7.63 -13.74 28.93
C LEU A 255 -7.74 -15.25 29.20
N ALA A 256 -7.13 -15.75 30.28
CA ALA A 256 -7.20 -17.15 30.64
C ALA A 256 -8.63 -17.61 30.95
N LYS A 257 -9.40 -16.79 31.67
CA LYS A 257 -10.82 -17.07 31.95
C LYS A 257 -11.64 -17.10 30.66
N LEU A 258 -11.40 -16.15 29.76
CA LEU A 258 -12.04 -16.11 28.46
C LEU A 258 -11.75 -17.38 27.64
N ILE A 259 -10.49 -17.78 27.53
CA ILE A 259 -10.10 -18.99 26.78
C ILE A 259 -10.83 -20.22 27.34
N LYS A 260 -10.85 -20.38 28.68
CA LYS A 260 -11.54 -21.48 29.34
C LYS A 260 -13.04 -21.49 29.04
N ASN A 261 -13.70 -20.35 29.15
CA ASN A 261 -15.14 -20.24 28.89
C ASN A 261 -15.49 -20.49 27.41
N SER A 262 -14.64 -20.00 26.51
CA SER A 262 -14.81 -20.21 25.06
C SER A 262 -14.68 -21.70 24.71
N ALA A 263 -13.76 -22.43 25.34
CA ALA A 263 -13.55 -23.86 25.10
C ALA A 263 -14.71 -24.76 25.55
N LEU A 264 -15.70 -24.24 26.30
CA LEU A 264 -16.90 -24.99 26.70
C LEU A 264 -17.97 -25.04 25.59
N GLN A 265 -17.77 -24.31 24.48
CA GLN A 265 -18.73 -24.32 23.38
C GLN A 265 -18.69 -25.65 22.60
N LYS A 266 -19.81 -25.97 21.94
CA LYS A 266 -20.07 -27.29 21.35
C LYS A 266 -19.22 -27.64 20.13
N ASP A 267 -18.68 -26.65 19.41
CA ASP A 267 -17.94 -26.80 18.17
C ASP A 267 -16.96 -25.65 17.97
N GLU A 268 -15.96 -25.83 17.10
CA GLU A 268 -14.85 -24.89 16.88
C GLU A 268 -15.30 -23.48 16.47
N ILE A 269 -16.33 -23.37 15.63
CA ILE A 269 -16.85 -22.08 15.18
C ILE A 269 -17.58 -21.38 16.33
N SER A 270 -18.35 -22.13 17.11
CA SER A 270 -18.98 -21.62 18.33
C SER A 270 -17.95 -21.15 19.36
N ILE A 271 -16.82 -21.88 19.52
CA ILE A 271 -15.69 -21.47 20.37
C ILE A 271 -15.15 -20.11 19.90
N ALA A 272 -14.87 -19.97 18.60
CA ALA A 272 -14.33 -18.75 18.02
C ALA A 272 -15.29 -17.56 18.17
N ASN A 273 -16.57 -17.75 17.87
CA ASN A 273 -17.58 -16.69 17.98
C ASN A 273 -17.73 -16.23 19.43
N TYR A 274 -17.83 -17.15 20.38
CA TYR A 274 -17.90 -16.82 21.80
C TYR A 274 -16.67 -16.02 22.26
N PHE A 275 -15.49 -16.45 21.83
CA PHE A 275 -14.24 -15.75 22.13
C PHE A 275 -14.24 -14.31 21.60
N LEU A 276 -14.65 -14.12 20.34
CA LEU A 276 -14.65 -12.83 19.67
C LEU A 276 -15.67 -11.85 20.26
N ASP A 277 -16.85 -12.33 20.63
CA ASP A 277 -17.88 -11.49 21.22
C ASP A 277 -17.46 -11.01 22.61
N PHE A 278 -16.89 -11.89 23.42
CA PHE A 278 -16.42 -11.50 24.75
C PHE A 278 -15.20 -10.58 24.70
N ILE A 279 -14.29 -10.76 23.73
CA ILE A 279 -13.14 -9.84 23.55
C ILE A 279 -13.61 -8.40 23.31
N LYS A 280 -14.70 -8.20 22.55
CA LYS A 280 -15.24 -6.87 22.27
C LYS A 280 -15.78 -6.19 23.54
N ASP A 281 -16.35 -6.98 24.44
CA ASP A 281 -16.94 -6.50 25.69
C ASP A 281 -15.92 -6.37 26.83
N ALA A 282 -14.70 -6.84 26.62
CA ALA A 282 -13.66 -6.84 27.63
C ALA A 282 -13.09 -5.43 27.85
N LYS A 283 -13.79 -4.63 28.67
CA LYS A 283 -13.28 -3.35 29.19
C LYS A 283 -12.12 -3.57 30.17
N ILE A 284 -11.17 -2.63 30.20
CA ILE A 284 -10.09 -2.54 31.21
C ILE A 284 -10.71 -2.22 32.56
#